data_AF-A0A2P2JBI9-F1
#
_entry.id   AF-A0A2P2JBI9-F1
#
_cell.length_a   1.000
_cell.length_b   1.000
_cell.length_c   1.000
_cell.angle_alpha   90.00
_cell.angle_beta   90.00
_cell.angle_gamma   90.00
#
_symmetry.space_group_name_H-M   'P 1'
#
loop_
_entity.id
_entity.type
_entity.pdbx_description
1 polymer ?
#
loop_
_entity_poly.entity_id
_entity_poly.type
_entity_poly.pdbx_seq_one_letter_code
_entity_poly.pdbx_strand_id
1 'polypeptide(L)' 'MHASLLSSNTTSIEVYEKEGAVRWKYDLGRKSNFEQVFGTKKALWFLPLFSREDLNNIPALHGLDFPTCSDVEA' A
#
# COMPACT_ATOMS: atom_id res chain seq x y z
N MET A 1 14.24 2.76 6.80
CA MET A 1 13.05 2.42 7.61
C MET A 1 11.75 2.54 6.81
N HIS A 2 11.25 3.73 6.45
CA HIS A 2 9.96 3.88 5.72
C HIS A 2 9.88 3.25 4.32
N ALA A 3 10.98 3.21 3.58
CA ALA A 3 10.99 2.51 2.27
C ALA A 3 10.68 1.01 2.40
N SER A 4 11.08 0.39 3.52
CA SER A 4 10.77 -1.02 3.80
C SER A 4 9.29 -1.22 4.10
N LEU A 5 8.72 -0.32 4.92
CA LEU A 5 7.29 -0.30 5.25
C LEU A 5 6.44 -0.17 3.98
N LEU A 6 6.79 0.78 3.12
CA LEU A 6 6.16 0.96 1.82
C LEU A 6 6.28 -0.29 0.94
N SER A 7 7.46 -0.92 0.90
CA SER A 7 7.66 -2.10 0.06
C SER A 7 6.86 -3.32 0.54
N SER A 8 6.61 -3.44 1.84
CA SER A 8 5.86 -4.55 2.46
C SER A 8 4.39 -4.23 2.73
N ASN A 9 3.95 -3.02 2.36
CA ASN A 9 2.62 -2.49 2.66
C ASN A 9 2.22 -2.63 4.13
N THR A 10 3.12 -2.20 5.01
CA THR A 10 2.90 -2.23 6.45
C THR A 10 2.99 -0.83 7.02
N THR A 11 2.12 -0.51 7.98
CA THR A 11 2.29 0.68 8.81
C THR A 11 3.32 0.43 9.92
N SER A 12 3.81 1.50 10.55
CA SER A 12 4.73 1.37 11.69
C SER A 12 4.12 0.55 12.84
N ILE A 13 2.79 0.59 13.03
CA ILE A 13 2.11 -0.18 14.07
C ILE A 13 2.01 -1.64 13.66
N GLU A 14 1.53 -1.91 12.45
CA GLU A 14 1.37 -3.27 11.91
C GLU A 14 2.67 -4.06 11.86
N VAL A 15 3.82 -3.39 11.66
CA VAL A 15 5.13 -4.07 11.65
C VAL A 15 5.45 -4.73 13.00
N TYR A 16 4.93 -4.19 14.11
CA TYR A 16 5.10 -4.78 15.43
C TYR A 16 4.07 -5.89 15.72
N GLU A 17 2.93 -5.88 15.04
CA GLU A 17 1.88 -6.91 15.14
C GLU A 17 2.15 -8.12 14.24
N LYS A 18 3.03 -7.94 13.24
CA LYS A 18 3.38 -8.98 12.28
C LYS A 18 4.24 -10.07 12.93
N GLU A 19 3.67 -11.26 13.07
CA GLU A 19 4.36 -12.47 13.53
C GLU A 19 5.34 -12.99 12.45
N GLY A 20 6.63 -12.70 12.63
CA GLY A 20 7.73 -13.32 11.89
C GLY A 20 7.83 -12.98 10.40
N ALA A 21 8.40 -13.90 9.61
CA ALA A 21 8.75 -13.70 8.20
C ALA A 21 7.60 -13.95 7.21
N VAL A 22 6.37 -14.14 7.70
CA VAL A 22 5.20 -14.44 6.86
C VAL A 22 4.89 -13.25 5.94
N ARG A 23 4.42 -13.51 4.72
CA ARG A 23 3.98 -12.44 3.81
C ARG A 23 2.77 -11.73 4.41
N TRP A 24 2.79 -10.40 4.45
CA TRP A 24 1.71 -9.63 5.06
C TRP A 24 0.48 -9.65 4.16
N LYS A 25 -0.73 -9.71 4.74
CA LYS A 25 -1.98 -9.79 3.97
C LYS A 25 -2.23 -8.61 3.03
N TYR A 26 -1.70 -7.43 3.37
CA TYR A 26 -1.79 -6.24 2.51
C TYR A 26 -0.63 -6.13 1.52
N ASP A 27 0.37 -7.03 1.56
CA ASP A 27 1.48 -7.00 0.62
C ASP A 27 1.07 -7.56 -0.76
N LEU A 28 0.71 -6.65 -1.67
CA LEU A 28 0.28 -6.94 -3.05
C LEU A 28 1.44 -6.86 -4.05
N GLY A 29 2.68 -6.74 -3.55
CA GLY A 29 3.87 -6.56 -4.35
C GLY A 29 4.29 -5.10 -4.48
N ARG A 30 5.61 -4.88 -4.57
CA ARG A 30 6.26 -3.57 -4.46
C ARG A 30 5.68 -2.48 -5.36
N LYS A 31 5.23 -2.81 -6.57
CA LYS A 31 4.62 -1.83 -7.49
C LYS A 31 3.23 -1.40 -6.99
N SER A 32 2.35 -2.36 -6.72
CA SER A 32 0.99 -2.12 -6.24
C SER A 32 1.00 -1.38 -4.90
N ASN A 33 1.88 -1.78 -3.98
CA ASN A 33 2.05 -1.13 -2.68
C ASN A 33 2.50 0.33 -2.84
N PHE A 34 3.38 0.61 -3.81
CA PHE A 34 3.81 1.97 -4.11
C PHE A 34 2.69 2.81 -4.71
N GLU A 35 1.96 2.28 -5.68
CA GLU A 35 0.83 2.95 -6.34
C GLU A 35 -0.32 3.24 -5.36
N GLN A 36 -0.50 2.42 -4.32
CA GLN A 36 -1.49 2.68 -3.28
C GLN A 36 -1.21 3.95 -2.47
N VAL A 37 0.07 4.32 -2.31
CA VAL A 37 0.49 5.52 -1.55
C VAL A 37 0.65 6.74 -2.44
N PHE A 38 1.20 6.56 -3.66
CA PHE A 38 1.56 7.68 -4.55
C PHE A 38 0.63 7.85 -5.75
N GLY A 39 -0.33 6.94 -5.95
CA GLY A 39 -1.18 6.91 -7.15
C GLY A 39 -0.48 6.33 -8.37
N THR A 40 -1.25 6.14 -9.44
CA THR A 40 -0.75 5.53 -10.69
C THR A 40 -0.01 6.54 -11.58
N LYS A 41 -0.25 7.85 -11.38
CA LYS A 41 0.33 8.92 -12.19
C LYS A 41 1.78 9.23 -11.78
N LYS A 42 2.73 8.65 -12.53
CA LYS A 42 4.18 8.85 -12.31
C LYS A 42 4.63 10.31 -12.23
N ALA A 43 4.01 11.20 -13.03
CA ALA A 43 4.33 12.62 -13.03
C ALA A 43 4.06 13.29 -11.67
N LEU A 44 3.12 12.75 -10.88
CA LEU A 44 2.74 13.28 -9.57
C LEU A 44 3.54 12.68 -8.42
N TRP A 45 4.36 11.63 -8.64
CA TRP A 45 5.07 10.94 -7.55
C TRP A 45 6.04 11.83 -6.76
N PHE A 46 6.54 12.90 -7.37
CA PHE A 46 7.43 13.87 -6.74
C PHE A 46 6.73 15.17 -6.33
N LEU A 47 5.40 15.23 -6.47
CA LEU A 47 4.57 16.38 -6.13
C LEU A 47 3.63 15.99 -4.98
N PRO A 48 3.36 16.90 -4.03
CA PRO A 48 2.43 16.63 -2.93
C PRO A 48 0.97 16.76 -3.39
N LEU A 49 0.58 16.03 -4.44
CA LEU A 49 -0.72 16.13 -5.12
C LEU A 49 -1.24 14.75 -5.51
N PHE A 50 -2.55 14.54 -5.35
CA PHE A 50 -3.25 13.37 -5.86
C PHE A 50 -4.04 13.69 -7.13
N SER A 51 -4.09 12.73 -8.04
CA SER A 51 -5.01 12.77 -9.17
C SER A 51 -6.45 12.54 -8.70
N ARG A 52 -7.41 13.27 -9.27
CA ARG A 52 -8.84 12.97 -9.07
C ARG A 52 -9.20 11.55 -9.50
N GLU A 53 -8.58 11.05 -10.57
CA GLU A 53 -8.77 9.67 -11.02
C GLU A 53 -8.24 8.66 -10.00
N ASP A 54 -7.08 8.92 -9.38
CA ASP A 54 -6.52 8.01 -8.39
C ASP A 54 -7.38 7.99 -7.13
N LEU A 55 -7.89 9.14 -6.67
CA LEU A 55 -8.82 9.21 -5.53
C LEU A 55 -10.10 8.39 -5.78
N ASN A 56 -10.66 8.47 -6.99
CA ASN A 56 -11.88 7.73 -7.33
C ASN A 56 -11.66 6.22 -7.49
N ASN A 57 -10.47 5.80 -7.94
CA ASN A 57 -10.19 4.40 -8.30
C ASN A 57 -9.42 3.62 -7.22
N ILE A 58 -8.73 4.31 -6.30
CA ILE A 58 -7.92 3.71 -5.25
C ILE A 58 -8.61 3.95 -3.89
N PRO A 59 -9.48 3.03 -3.44
CA PRO A 59 -10.23 3.21 -2.19
C PRO A 59 -9.34 3.35 -0.96
N ALA A 60 -8.13 2.80 -1.00
CA ALA A 60 -7.15 2.96 0.07
C ALA A 60 -6.69 4.41 0.29
N LEU A 61 -6.78 5.28 -0.73
CA LEU A 61 -6.49 6.72 -0.55
C LEU A 61 -7.53 7.41 0.33
N HIS A 62 -8.73 6.84 0.46
CA HIS A 62 -9.75 7.29 1.40
C HIS A 62 -9.59 6.68 2.80
N GLY A 63 -8.71 5.69 2.96
CA GLY A 63 -8.48 5.00 4.24
C GLY A 63 -9.64 4.12 4.71
N LEU A 64 -10.60 3.81 3.82
CA LEU A 64 -11.79 3.01 4.16
C LEU A 64 -11.54 1.52 3.92
N ASP A 65 -11.03 1.16 2.74
CA ASP A 65 -10.85 -0.22 2.31
C ASP A 65 -9.45 -0.46 1.73
N PHE A 66 -8.82 -1.56 2.15
CA PHE A 66 -7.48 -1.96 1.74
C PHE A 66 -7.52 -3.33 1.05
N PRO A 67 -7.06 -3.44 -0.21
CA PRO A 67 -7.05 -4.72 -0.91
C PRO A 67 -6.11 -5.73 -0.23
N THR A 68 -6.57 -6.96 -0.09
CA THR A 68 -5.84 -8.07 0.55
C THR A 68 -5.39 -9.11 -0.48
N CYS A 69 -4.23 -9.71 -0.25
CA CYS A 69 -3.75 -10.85 -1.00
C CYS A 69 -4.58 -12.09 -0.60
N SER A 70 -5.37 -12.61 -1.54
CA SER A 70 -6.23 -13.79 -1.35
C SER A 70 -5.47 -15.10 -1.09
N ASP A 71 -4.16 -15.14 -1.35
CA ASP A 71 -3.33 -16.35 -1.20
C ASP A 71 -2.91 -16.63 0.25
N VAL A 72 -3.30 -15.78 1.21
CA VAL A 72 -2.91 -15.91 2.64
C VAL A 72 -4.01 -16.60 3.48
N GLU A 73 -5.15 -16.96 2.88
CA GLU A 73 -6.30 -17.56 3.57
C GLU A 73 -6.55 -19.05 3.19
N ALA A 74 -5.51 -19.76 2.74
CA ALA A 74 -5.56 -21.19 2.40
C ALA A 74 -4.80 -22.08 3.41
#